data_AF-A0A1X1Y783-F1
#
_entry.id   AF-A0A1X1Y783-F1
#
_cell.length_a   1.000
_cell.length_b   1.000
_cell.length_c   1.000
_cell.angle_alpha   90.00
_cell.angle_beta   90.00
_cell.angle_gamma   90.00
#
_symmetry.space_group_name_H-M   'P 1'
#
loop_
_entity.id
_entity.type
_entity.pdbx_description
1 polymer ?
#
loop_
_entity_poly.entity_id
_entity_poly.type
_entity_poly.pdbx_seq_one_letter_code
_entity_poly.pdbx_strand_id
1 'polypeptide(L)'
;MVYGQHELPHRRVQRIVDDAVAVAADSTGDGAPERVNTKVAFTDPVDVLAELSRQADLVVVGSSGRRPLRRVLFGSVGSALTPRCHCPLAVIRENNPGMPHPAHAPARVDPTGW
;
A
#
# COMPACT_ATOMS: atom_id res chain seq x y z
N MET A 1 17.31 -16.00 -2.95
CA MET A 1 18.37 -15.65 -1.98
C MET A 1 17.70 -14.86 -0.86
N VAL A 2 17.55 -15.45 0.33
CA VAL A 2 16.79 -14.87 1.47
C VAL A 2 17.79 -14.19 2.41
N TYR A 3 17.70 -12.87 2.58
CA TYR A 3 18.65 -12.10 3.39
C TYR A 3 18.12 -11.88 4.82
N GLY A 4 18.88 -12.40 5.79
CA GLY A 4 19.18 -11.81 7.10
C GLY A 4 18.04 -11.39 8.04
N GLN A 5 17.83 -12.21 9.07
CA GLN A 5 17.07 -11.90 10.28
C GLN A 5 17.81 -10.84 11.11
N HIS A 6 17.24 -9.64 11.26
CA HIS A 6 17.53 -8.75 12.39
C HIS A 6 16.27 -8.75 13.26
N GLU A 7 16.41 -9.25 14.49
CA GLU A 7 15.35 -9.35 15.50
C GLU A 7 14.87 -7.95 15.93
N LEU A 8 14.10 -7.28 15.08
CA LEU A 8 13.05 -6.39 15.57
C LEU A 8 12.15 -7.21 16.49
N PRO A 9 11.48 -6.64 17.51
CA PRO A 9 10.55 -7.39 18.34
C PRO A 9 9.45 -7.99 17.44
N HIS A 10 9.64 -9.26 17.05
CA HIS A 10 8.90 -9.97 16.01
C HIS A 10 7.39 -9.82 16.18
N ARG A 11 6.94 -9.72 17.43
CA ARG A 11 5.54 -9.54 17.80
C ARG A 11 4.86 -8.33 17.16
N ARG A 12 5.54 -7.18 17.01
CA ARG A 12 4.89 -5.99 16.41
C ARG A 12 4.74 -6.14 14.91
N VAL A 13 5.78 -6.62 14.24
CA VAL A 13 5.76 -6.88 12.80
C VAL A 13 4.72 -7.95 12.48
N GLN A 14 4.75 -9.06 13.23
CA GLN A 14 3.83 -10.16 13.06
C GLN A 14 2.39 -9.71 13.27
N ARG A 15 2.09 -8.95 14.34
CA ARG A 15 0.74 -8.43 14.57
C ARG A 15 0.25 -7.56 13.41
N ILE A 16 1.10 -6.69 12.85
CA ILE A 16 0.70 -5.86 11.71
C ILE A 16 0.32 -6.73 10.50
N VAL A 17 1.09 -7.80 10.25
CA VAL A 17 0.81 -8.75 9.17
C VAL A 17 -0.47 -9.54 9.46
N ASP A 18 -0.64 -10.05 10.68
CA ASP A 18 -1.81 -10.82 11.09
C ASP A 18 -3.09 -9.98 10.99
N ASP A 19 -3.06 -8.74 11.49
CA ASP A 19 -4.18 -7.80 11.39
C ASP A 19 -4.53 -7.52 9.91
N ALA A 20 -3.53 -7.36 9.04
CA ALA A 20 -3.75 -7.12 7.62
C ALA A 20 -4.33 -8.35 6.90
N VAL A 21 -3.87 -9.56 7.26
CA VAL A 21 -4.42 -10.81 6.71
C VAL A 21 -5.86 -10.99 7.14
N ALA A 22 -6.19 -10.73 8.41
CA ALA A 22 -7.56 -10.81 8.91
C ALA A 22 -8.49 -9.88 8.12
N VAL A 23 -8.09 -8.61 7.92
CA VAL A 23 -8.87 -7.65 7.12
C VAL A 23 -9.05 -8.13 5.67
N ALA A 24 -8.01 -8.67 5.05
CA ALA A 24 -8.08 -9.18 3.67
C ALA A 24 -8.97 -10.43 3.57
N ALA A 25 -8.92 -11.32 4.56
CA ALA A 25 -9.73 -12.54 4.60
C ALA A 25 -11.22 -12.24 4.89
N ASP A 26 -11.51 -11.21 5.68
CA ASP A 26 -12.88 -10.77 5.98
C ASP A 26 -13.50 -9.92 4.84
N SER A 27 -12.73 -9.63 3.79
CA SER A 27 -13.23 -8.88 2.62
C SER A 27 -14.24 -9.73 1.84
N THR A 28 -15.42 -9.17 1.57
CA THR A 28 -16.51 -9.86 0.86
C THR A 28 -16.84 -9.16 -0.46
N GLY A 29 -17.29 -9.93 -1.45
CA GLY A 29 -17.71 -9.44 -2.77
C GLY A 29 -16.84 -9.96 -3.93
N ASP A 30 -17.15 -9.49 -5.15
CA ASP A 30 -16.54 -9.93 -6.42
C ASP A 30 -15.02 -9.64 -6.53
N GLY A 31 -14.49 -8.83 -5.61
CA GLY A 31 -13.06 -8.49 -5.49
C GLY A 31 -12.35 -9.13 -4.30
N ALA A 32 -12.96 -10.09 -3.61
CA ALA A 32 -12.30 -10.78 -2.51
C ALA A 32 -11.11 -11.61 -3.02
N PRO A 33 -9.96 -11.59 -2.34
CA PRO A 33 -8.79 -12.32 -2.80
C PRO A 33 -9.00 -13.84 -2.67
N GLU A 34 -8.84 -14.58 -3.77
CA GLU A 34 -8.82 -16.06 -3.74
C GLU A 34 -7.65 -16.58 -2.88
N ARG A 35 -6.53 -15.85 -2.88
CA ARG A 35 -5.33 -16.20 -2.13
C ARG A 35 -4.66 -14.97 -1.56
N VAL A 36 -4.33 -15.03 -0.26
CA VAL A 36 -3.52 -14.02 0.42
C VAL A 36 -2.12 -14.57 0.65
N ASN A 37 -1.10 -13.78 0.27
CA ASN A 37 0.30 -14.10 0.54
C ASN A 37 0.95 -12.91 1.27
N THR A 38 1.85 -13.21 2.20
CA THR A 38 2.51 -12.20 3.04
C THR A 38 4.02 -12.29 2.87
N LYS A 39 4.67 -11.13 2.87
CA LYS A 39 6.13 -11.03 2.82
C LYS A 39 6.59 -9.91 3.72
N VAL A 40 7.49 -10.23 4.64
CA VAL A 40 8.20 -9.26 5.46
C VAL A 40 9.60 -9.11 4.89
N ALA A 41 10.00 -7.87 4.60
CA ALA A 41 11.32 -7.54 4.10
C ALA A 41 11.98 -6.49 5.00
N PHE A 42 13.27 -6.66 5.28
CA PHE A 42 14.07 -5.76 6.11
C PHE A 42 15.04 -4.94 5.23
N THR A 43 14.48 -4.14 4.33
CA THR A 43 15.23 -3.27 3.42
C THR A 43 14.37 -2.04 3.10
N ASP A 44 14.84 -1.16 2.21
CA ASP A 44 14.09 0.00 1.78
C ASP A 44 12.74 -0.42 1.14
N PRO A 45 11.60 0.10 1.63
CA PRO A 45 10.29 -0.27 1.13
C PRO A 45 10.07 0.14 -0.33
N VAL A 46 10.68 1.24 -0.78
CA VAL A 46 10.54 1.73 -2.16
C VAL A 46 11.21 0.75 -3.11
N ASP A 47 12.40 0.25 -2.77
CA ASP A 47 13.14 -0.67 -3.63
C ASP A 47 12.43 -2.02 -3.74
N VAL A 48 11.90 -2.55 -2.63
CA VAL A 48 11.15 -3.82 -2.64
C VAL A 48 9.84 -3.70 -3.41
N LEU A 49 9.09 -2.63 -3.19
CA LEU A 49 7.82 -2.42 -3.88
C LEU A 49 8.03 -2.16 -5.37
N ALA A 50 9.09 -1.44 -5.75
CA ALA A 50 9.44 -1.23 -7.15
C ALA A 50 9.77 -2.58 -7.83
N GLU A 51 10.58 -3.44 -7.21
CA GLU A 51 10.88 -4.74 -7.79
C GLU A 51 9.63 -5.64 -7.90
N LEU A 52 8.81 -5.69 -6.85
CA LEU A 52 7.57 -6.48 -6.88
C LEU A 52 6.54 -5.94 -7.89
N SER A 53 6.53 -4.63 -8.14
CA SER A 53 5.64 -4.00 -9.12
C SER A 53 5.85 -4.51 -10.55
N ARG A 54 7.02 -5.08 -10.87
CA ARG A 54 7.31 -5.69 -12.17
C ARG A 54 6.44 -6.91 -12.48
N GLN A 55 5.88 -7.53 -11.45
CA GLN A 55 5.11 -8.78 -11.53
C GLN A 55 3.67 -8.61 -11.00
N ALA A 56 3.28 -7.39 -10.66
CA ALA A 56 1.97 -7.09 -10.08
C ALA A 56 1.14 -6.24 -11.03
N ASP A 57 -0.17 -6.50 -11.11
CA ASP A 57 -1.09 -5.69 -11.92
C ASP A 57 -1.40 -4.32 -11.29
N LEU A 58 -1.23 -4.21 -9.97
CA LEU A 58 -1.49 -3.00 -9.19
C LEU A 58 -0.68 -3.03 -7.88
N VAL A 59 -0.03 -1.92 -7.54
CA VAL A 59 0.50 -1.71 -6.19
C VAL A 59 -0.44 -0.79 -5.42
N VAL A 60 -0.80 -1.19 -4.20
CA VAL A 60 -1.64 -0.40 -3.30
C VAL A 60 -0.84 -0.01 -2.05
N VAL A 61 -0.80 1.28 -1.75
CA VAL A 61 -0.16 1.81 -0.52
C VAL A 61 -1.12 2.72 0.24
N GLY A 62 -1.00 2.74 1.56
CA GLY A 62 -1.73 3.69 2.41
C GLY A 62 -1.10 5.08 2.39
N SER A 63 -1.91 6.13 2.52
CA SER A 63 -1.46 7.48 2.83
C SER A 63 -1.14 7.57 4.32
N SER A 64 0.10 7.89 4.68
CA SER A 64 0.56 7.94 6.07
C SER A 64 -0.29 8.86 6.97
N GLY A 65 -1.16 8.29 7.81
CA GLY A 65 -2.16 9.02 8.63
C GLY A 65 -1.82 9.26 10.11
N ARG A 66 -0.65 8.84 10.62
CA ARG A 66 -0.32 9.02 12.06
C ARG A 66 0.19 10.41 12.46
N ARG A 67 0.23 11.40 11.56
CA ARG A 67 0.66 12.77 11.89
C ARG A 67 -0.40 13.79 11.44
N PRO A 68 -0.73 14.81 12.26
CA PRO A 68 -1.73 15.84 11.95
C PRO A 68 -1.28 16.85 10.88
N LEU A 69 -0.46 16.43 9.91
CA LEU A 69 -0.02 17.26 8.80
C LEU A 69 -0.99 17.08 7.64
N ARG A 70 -2.11 17.82 7.73
CA ARG A 70 -3.24 17.91 6.80
C ARG A 70 -2.89 18.38 5.36
N ARG A 71 -1.64 18.26 4.90
CA ARG A 71 -1.19 18.86 3.61
C ARG A 71 -0.23 18.02 2.76
N VAL A 72 0.25 16.87 3.20
CA VAL A 72 1.10 16.01 2.35
C VAL A 72 0.22 14.89 1.79
N LEU A 73 -0.30 15.12 0.58
CA LEU A 73 -1.35 14.30 -0.06
C LEU A 73 -0.89 12.90 -0.49
N PHE A 74 0.40 12.63 -0.38
CA PHE A 74 1.08 11.45 -0.92
C PHE A 74 2.16 11.05 0.10
N GLY A 75 1.96 9.93 0.82
CA GLY A 75 2.89 9.48 1.86
C GLY A 75 4.31 9.32 1.31
N SER A 76 5.34 9.33 2.18
CA SER A 76 6.75 9.27 1.75
C SER A 76 7.06 8.11 0.81
N VAL A 77 6.50 6.92 1.09
CA VAL A 77 6.65 5.74 0.24
C VAL A 77 5.94 5.92 -1.09
N GLY A 78 4.68 6.38 -1.09
CA GLY A 78 3.94 6.63 -2.32
C GLY A 78 4.70 7.60 -3.23
N SER A 79 5.20 8.71 -2.70
CA SER A 79 5.85 9.76 -3.50
C SER A 79 7.16 9.27 -4.12
N ALA A 80 7.91 8.47 -3.36
CA ALA A 80 9.15 7.89 -3.85
C ALA A 80 8.90 6.73 -4.83
N LEU A 81 7.75 6.07 -4.74
CA LEU A 81 7.39 4.94 -5.61
C LEU A 81 6.81 5.40 -6.95
N THR A 82 6.14 6.55 -7.04
CA THR A 82 5.55 7.07 -8.28
C THR A 82 6.50 6.96 -9.49
N PRO A 83 7.74 7.50 -9.46
CA PRO A 83 8.63 7.43 -10.61
C PRO A 83 9.34 6.07 -10.79
N ARG A 84 9.11 5.09 -9.89
CA ARG A 84 9.81 3.80 -9.87
C ARG A 84 8.89 2.60 -10.04
N CYS A 85 7.57 2.81 -9.98
CA CYS A 85 6.58 1.75 -10.07
C CYS A 85 6.48 1.29 -11.53
N HIS A 86 6.54 -0.02 -11.74
CA HIS A 86 6.42 -0.64 -13.06
C HIS A 86 4.99 -1.04 -13.42
N CYS A 87 4.03 -0.76 -12.53
CA CYS A 87 2.60 -0.95 -12.74
C CYS A 87 1.81 0.21 -12.11
N PRO A 88 0.48 0.31 -12.34
CA PRO A 88 -0.35 1.31 -11.68
C PRO A 88 -0.15 1.33 -10.17
N LEU A 89 -0.16 2.54 -9.58
CA LEU A 89 -0.02 2.77 -8.15
C LEU A 89 -1.29 3.42 -7.58
N ALA A 90 -1.98 2.73 -6.68
CA ALA A 90 -3.10 3.28 -5.93
C ALA A 90 -2.66 3.72 -4.52
N VAL A 91 -2.93 4.98 -4.19
CA VAL A 91 -2.71 5.53 -2.85
C VAL A 91 -4.04 5.69 -2.14
N ILE A 92 -4.30 4.87 -1.13
CA ILE A 92 -5.56 4.83 -0.40
C ILE A 92 -5.46 5.69 0.86
N ARG A 93 -6.45 6.55 1.08
CA ARG A 93 -6.59 7.34 2.31
C ARG A 93 -7.67 6.74 3.18
N GLU A 94 -7.49 6.81 4.50
CA GLU A 94 -8.57 6.51 5.44
C GLU A 94 -9.76 7.43 5.16
N ASN A 95 -10.94 6.85 5.03
CA ASN A 95 -12.16 7.60 4.77
C ASN A 95 -12.48 8.41 6.02
N ASN A 96 -12.23 9.72 6.00
CA ASN A 96 -12.77 10.61 7.01
C ASN A 96 -14.31 10.57 6.87
N PRO A 97 -15.09 10.14 7.87
CA PRO A 97 -16.55 10.03 7.77
C PRO A 97 -17.27 11.36 7.47
N GLY A 98 -16.54 12.49 7.48
CA GLY A 98 -17.02 13.80 7.04
C GLY A 98 -16.70 14.18 5.59
N MET A 99 -16.11 13.30 4.77
CA MET A 99 -15.87 13.56 3.34
C MET A 99 -16.78 12.64 2.50
N PRO A 100 -17.55 13.18 1.53
CA PRO A 100 -18.41 12.35 0.69
C PRO A 100 -17.61 11.29 -0.06
N HIS A 101 -18.17 10.08 -0.12
CA HIS A 101 -17.59 8.93 -0.81
C HIS A 101 -17.22 9.34 -2.25
N PRO A 102 -15.96 9.15 -2.71
CA PRO A 102 -15.51 9.58 -4.03
C PRO A 102 -16.10 8.77 -5.20
N ALA A 103 -17.22 8.05 -4.99
CA ALA A 103 -17.93 7.31 -6.03
C ALA A 103 -18.46 8.22 -7.16
N HIS A 104 -18.37 9.55 -7.01
CA HIS A 104 -18.74 10.54 -8.03
C HIS A 104 -17.62 11.51 -8.41
N ALA A 105 -16.37 11.26 -7.99
CA ALA A 105 -15.25 12.04 -8.49
C ALA A 105 -14.76 11.41 -9.80
N PRO A 106 -14.72 12.15 -10.93
CA PRO A 106 -14.12 11.61 -12.14
C PRO A 106 -12.68 11.24 -11.81
N ALA A 107 -12.30 9.99 -12.11
CA ALA A 107 -10.92 9.55 -12.06
C ALA A 107 -10.11 10.56 -12.87
N ARG A 108 -9.32 11.39 -12.19
CA ARG A 108 -8.32 12.23 -12.86
C ARG A 108 -7.21 11.29 -13.29
N VAL A 109 -7.36 10.77 -14.50
CA VAL A 109 -6.22 10.35 -15.30
C VAL A 109 -5.41 11.62 -15.54
N ASP A 110 -4.20 11.66 -14.97
CA ASP A 110 -3.19 12.61 -15.41
C ASP A 110 -2.80 12.20 -16.85
N PRO A 111 -3.06 13.05 -17.86
CA PRO A 111 -2.75 12.72 -19.24
C PRO A 111 -1.25 12.67 -19.54
N THR A 112 -0.38 12.99 -18.57
CA THR A 112 1.04 13.20 -18.86
C THR A 112 1.88 11.92 -18.87
N GLY A 113 1.39 10.78 -18.36
CA GLY A 113 1.98 9.47 -18.69
C GLY A 113 3.49 9.31 -18.39
N TRP A 114 3.97 9.86 -17.27
CA TRP A 114 5.31 9.58 -16.74
C TRP A 114 5.26 9.37 -15.22
#